data_AF-A0A3A9IL54-F1
#
_entry.id   AF-A0A3A9IL54-F1
#
_cell.length_a   1.000
_cell.length_b   1.000
_cell.length_c   1.000
_cell.angle_alpha   90.00
_cell.angle_beta   90.00
_cell.angle_gamma   90.00
#
_symmetry.space_group_name_H-M   'P 1'
#
loop_
_entity.id
_entity.type
_entity.pdbx_description
1 polymer ?
#
loop_
_entity_poly.entity_id
_entity_poly.type
_entity_poly.pdbx_seq_one_letter_code
_entity_poly.pdbx_strand_id
1 'polypeptide(L)' 'MPQRVTELHCIVPICNIRSVMQHGILSYERAAALPHTSVAMQAVQDRRDLVQIPRGLKLHQYANLYFHARNPMMYLRKG' A
#
# COMPACT_ATOMS: atom_id res chain seq x y z
N MET A 1 23.14 16.17 -5.56
CA MET A 1 22.98 14.73 -5.30
C MET A 1 21.88 14.21 -6.23
N PRO A 2 22.18 13.52 -7.34
CA PRO A 2 21.11 12.98 -8.16
C PRO A 2 20.34 11.94 -7.31
N GLN A 3 19.02 12.03 -7.29
CA GLN A 3 18.17 11.19 -6.45
C GLN A 3 18.39 9.72 -6.84
N ARG A 4 18.90 8.91 -5.91
CA ARG A 4 19.21 7.48 -6.09
C ARG A 4 17.97 6.62 -6.40
N VAL A 5 16.77 7.20 -6.33
CA VAL A 5 15.48 6.53 -6.55
C VAL A 5 14.83 7.17 -7.77
N THR A 6 14.67 6.38 -8.83
CA THR A 6 14.06 6.82 -10.10
C THR A 6 12.58 6.45 -10.21
N GLU A 7 12.13 5.47 -9.43
CA GLU A 7 10.76 4.97 -9.46
C GLU A 7 10.34 4.40 -8.10
N LEU A 8 9.03 4.26 -7.92
CA LEU A 8 8.40 3.59 -6.80
C LEU A 8 7.38 2.59 -7.33
N HIS A 9 7.22 1.49 -6.61
CA HIS A 9 6.35 0.38 -6.97
C HIS A 9 5.11 0.36 -6.10
N CYS A 10 3.96 0.06 -6.72
CA CYS A 10 2.71 -0.22 -6.01
C CYS A 10 2.30 -1.67 -6.26
N ILE A 11 1.93 -2.39 -5.20
CA ILE A 11 1.56 -3.80 -5.27
C ILE A 11 0.09 -3.91 -4.89
N VAL A 12 -0.74 -4.32 -5.84
CA VAL A 12 -2.19 -4.46 -5.68
C VAL A 12 -2.69 -5.72 -6.39
N PRO A 13 -3.81 -6.32 -5.96
CA PRO A 13 -4.49 -7.37 -6.72
C PRO A 13 -4.85 -6.89 -8.13
N ILE A 14 -4.71 -7.77 -9.14
CA ILE A 14 -4.96 -7.43 -10.54
C ILE A 14 -6.41 -6.95 -10.79
N CYS A 15 -7.38 -7.46 -10.03
CA CYS A 15 -8.78 -7.04 -10.08
C CYS A 15 -8.97 -5.57 -9.69
N ASN A 16 -8.06 -4.97 -8.92
CA ASN A 16 -8.14 -3.58 -8.50
C ASN A 16 -7.58 -2.60 -9.54
N ILE A 17 -6.93 -3.06 -10.63
CA ILE A 17 -6.30 -2.17 -11.62
C ILE A 17 -7.30 -1.16 -12.19
N ARG A 18 -8.54 -1.57 -12.47
CA ARG A 18 -9.59 -0.66 -12.94
C ARG A 18 -9.83 0.50 -11.97
N SER A 19 -9.94 0.21 -10.68
CA SER A 19 -10.12 1.21 -9.63
C SER A 19 -8.91 2.14 -9.54
N VAL A 20 -7.69 1.60 -9.64
CA VAL A 20 -6.45 2.41 -9.67
C VAL A 20 -6.41 3.34 -10.87
N MET A 21 -6.83 2.90 -12.06
CA MET A 21 -6.89 3.75 -13.25
C MET A 21 -7.95 4.87 -13.13
N GLN A 22 -9.04 4.61 -12.41
CA GLN A 22 -10.14 5.57 -12.23
C GLN A 22 -9.88 6.59 -11.10
N HIS A 23 -9.28 6.16 -10.00
CA HIS A 23 -9.17 6.94 -8.76
C HIS A 23 -7.71 7.26 -8.36
N GLY A 24 -6.73 6.69 -9.07
CA GLY A 24 -5.31 6.73 -8.71
C GLY A 24 -4.92 5.71 -7.65
N ILE A 25 -3.65 5.77 -7.21
CA ILE A 25 -3.15 4.98 -6.08
C ILE A 25 -3.56 5.68 -4.79
N LEU A 26 -4.39 5.00 -3.98
CA LEU A 26 -4.96 5.54 -2.76
C LEU A 26 -4.20 5.09 -1.50
N SER A 27 -4.38 5.85 -0.41
CA SER A 27 -4.02 5.39 0.92
C SER A 27 -4.95 4.28 1.40
N TYR A 28 -4.58 3.57 2.47
CA TYR A 28 -5.42 2.52 3.04
C TYR A 28 -6.81 3.05 3.45
N GLU A 29 -6.85 4.20 4.15
CA GLU A 29 -8.12 4.80 4.58
C GLU A 29 -9.02 5.20 3.39
N ARG A 30 -8.42 5.74 2.32
CA ARG A 30 -9.19 6.14 1.13
C ARG A 30 -9.65 4.93 0.31
N ALA A 31 -8.84 3.88 0.23
CA ALA A 31 -9.23 2.64 -0.44
C ALA A 31 -10.37 1.92 0.31
N ALA A 32 -10.39 1.99 1.64
CA ALA A 32 -11.46 1.41 2.46
C ALA A 32 -12.86 1.98 2.15
N ALA A 33 -12.94 3.20 1.62
CA ALA A 33 -14.19 3.81 1.19
C ALA A 33 -14.70 3.31 -0.19
N LEU A 34 -13.94 2.46 -0.88
CA LEU A 34 -14.27 1.94 -2.21
C LEU A 34 -14.35 0.40 -2.19
N PRO A 35 -15.17 -0.21 -3.04
CA PRO A 35 -15.10 -1.64 -3.30
C PRO A 35 -13.70 -2.01 -3.84
N HIS A 36 -12.99 -2.87 -3.11
CA HIS A 36 -11.68 -3.36 -3.51
C HIS A 36 -11.41 -4.73 -2.89
N THR A 37 -10.49 -5.48 -3.50
CA THR A 37 -9.97 -6.73 -2.91
C THR A 37 -8.69 -6.41 -2.13
N SER A 38 -8.56 -6.96 -0.92
CA SER A 38 -7.34 -6.84 -0.11
C SER A 38 -6.72 -8.21 0.13
N VAL A 39 -5.39 -8.28 -0.02
CA VAL A 39 -4.56 -9.45 0.36
C VAL A 39 -3.70 -9.15 1.59
N ALA A 40 -3.99 -8.05 2.29
CA ALA A 40 -3.29 -7.70 3.53
C ALA A 40 -3.61 -8.70 4.65
N MET A 41 -2.68 -8.87 5.58
CA MET A 41 -2.92 -9.63 6.81
C MET A 41 -3.45 -8.67 7.87
N GLN A 42 -4.60 -8.98 8.48
CA GLN A 42 -5.24 -8.08 9.45
C GLN A 42 -4.31 -7.74 10.62
N ALA A 43 -3.63 -8.72 11.20
CA ALA A 43 -2.67 -8.49 12.29
C ALA A 43 -1.46 -7.59 11.91
N VAL A 44 -1.16 -7.42 10.61
CA VAL A 44 -0.18 -6.42 10.15
C VAL A 44 -0.84 -5.04 10.06
N GLN A 45 -2.08 -4.96 9.58
CA GLN A 45 -2.85 -3.72 9.51
C GLN A 45 -3.10 -3.14 10.90
N ASP A 46 -3.51 -3.96 11.87
CA ASP A 46 -3.77 -3.52 13.24
C ASP A 46 -2.52 -2.88 13.89
N ARG A 47 -1.33 -3.45 13.62
CA ARG A 47 -0.07 -2.86 14.08
C ARG A 47 0.25 -1.54 13.39
N ARG A 48 -0.12 -1.39 12.12
CA ARG A 48 0.10 -0.16 11.33
C ARG A 48 -0.88 0.95 11.69
N ASP A 49 -2.08 0.62 12.14
CA ASP A 49 -3.06 1.59 12.64
C ASP A 49 -2.54 2.39 13.84
N LEU A 50 -1.63 1.80 14.61
CA LEU A 50 -0.98 2.42 15.76
C LEU A 50 0.21 3.33 15.39
N VAL A 51 0.61 3.36 14.10
CA VAL A 51 1.80 4.11 13.67
C VAL A 51 1.43 5.53 13.24
N GLN A 52 1.96 6.50 13.99
CA GLN A 52 1.97 7.92 13.61
C GLN A 52 3.33 8.28 13.01
N ILE A 53 3.36 8.90 11.82
CA ILE A 53 4.62 9.41 11.26
C ILE A 53 5.03 10.68 12.02
N PRO A 54 6.29 10.79 12.49
CA PRO A 54 6.75 12.00 13.18
C PRO A 54 6.50 13.25 12.33
N ARG A 55 5.79 14.23 12.91
CA ARG A 55 5.37 15.48 12.23
C ARG A 55 4.51 15.27 10.98
N GLY A 56 3.90 14.09 10.82
CA GLY A 56 3.06 13.73 9.68
C GLY A 56 1.70 13.20 10.10
N LEU A 57 1.07 12.47 9.19
CA LEU A 57 -0.22 11.81 9.36
C LEU A 57 -0.05 10.39 9.92
N LYS A 58 -1.17 9.68 10.17
CA LYS A 58 -1.12 8.24 10.45
C LYS A 58 -0.57 7.51 9.24
N LEU A 59 0.10 6.38 9.46
CA LEU A 59 0.70 5.60 8.38
C LEU A 59 -0.32 5.25 7.27
N HIS A 60 -1.54 4.89 7.66
CA HIS A 60 -2.63 4.54 6.74
C HIS A 60 -3.24 5.70 5.94
N GLN A 61 -2.76 6.92 6.15
CA GLN A 61 -3.14 8.10 5.38
C GLN A 61 -2.20 8.36 4.20
N TYR A 62 -1.10 7.62 4.09
CA TYR A 62 -0.19 7.66 2.95
C TYR A 62 -0.48 6.52 1.97
N ALA A 63 -0.23 6.76 0.68
CA ALA A 63 -0.23 5.72 -0.34
C ALA A 63 0.93 4.75 -0.09
N ASN A 64 0.65 3.45 -0.12
CA ASN A 64 1.65 2.43 0.16
C ASN A 64 2.50 2.14 -1.08
N LEU A 65 3.70 2.73 -1.12
CA LEU A 65 4.66 2.59 -2.21
C LEU A 65 5.97 1.98 -1.71
N TYR A 66 6.64 1.25 -2.58
CA TYR A 66 7.85 0.50 -2.26
C TYR A 66 9.00 0.88 -3.18
N PHE A 67 10.22 0.96 -2.66
CA PHE A 67 11.42 1.13 -3.49
C PHE A 67 11.70 -0.10 -4.37
N HIS A 68 11.21 -1.27 -3.99
CA HIS A 68 11.33 -2.52 -4.76
C HIS A 68 10.01 -3.28 -4.72
N ALA A 69 9.58 -3.82 -5.87
CA ALA A 69 8.36 -4.62 -5.96
C ALA A 69 8.42 -5.97 -5.21
N ARG A 70 9.52 -6.32 -4.53
CA ARG A 70 9.68 -7.58 -3.77
C ARG A 70 9.46 -7.34 -2.29
N ASN A 71 8.43 -7.99 -1.72
CA ASN A 71 8.11 -7.87 -0.30
C ASN A 71 7.80 -9.23 0.34
N PRO A 72 7.89 -9.36 1.68
CA PRO A 72 7.61 -10.60 2.41
C PRO A 72 6.20 -11.18 2.17
N MET A 73 5.20 -10.33 1.91
CA MET A 73 3.83 -10.77 1.67
C MET A 73 3.74 -11.70 0.45
N MET A 74 4.55 -11.46 -0.60
CA MET A 74 4.56 -12.34 -1.78
C MET A 74 5.12 -13.74 -1.52
N TYR A 75 5.86 -13.97 -0.44
CA TYR A 75 6.33 -15.30 -0.05
C TYR A 75 5.26 -16.04 0.77
N LEU A 76 4.60 -15.32 1.68
CA LEU A 76 3.56 -15.87 2.56
C LEU A 76 2.27 -16.25 1.81
N ARG A 77 2.07 -15.73 0.59
CA ARG A 77 0.90 -16.00 -0.26
C ARG A 77 1.17 -17.04 -1.35
N LYS A 78 2.33 -17.69 -1.36
CA LYS A 78 2.56 -18.88 -2.19
C LYS A 78 1.81 -20.05 -1.56
N GLY A 79 0.73 -20.47 -2.21
CA GLY A 79 0.15 -21.79 -1.98
C GLY A 79 1.09 -22.88 -2.48
#